data_AF-A0A2T2SFP6-F1
#
_entry.id   AF-A0A2T2SFP6-F1
#
_cell.length_a   1.000
_cell.length_b   1.000
_cell.length_c   1.000
_cell.angle_alpha   90.00
_cell.angle_beta   90.00
_cell.angle_gamma   90.00
#
_symmetry.space_group_name_H-M   'P 1'
#
loop_
_entity.id
_entity.type
_entity.pdbx_description
1 polymer ?
#
loop_
_entity_poly.entity_id
_entity_poly.type
_entity_poly.pdbx_seq_one_letter_code
_entity_poly.pdbx_strand_id
1 'polypeptide(L)'
;MTTTLTVLATIATLFAGWRATRRTRFFLHIFQLETYKFDRYARWLSDHVRSAVVRLSHVAGAGLLGLAAAGFAFYDAAWVAIGLLLLWTLAFISSRRYRSTQEKKPLAFTARMTRLTVATGLVAILPLGLGAFYGWHTGDPSGVFWYLLGFLVTDLGAPL
;
A
#
# COMPACT_ATOMS: atom_id res chain seq x y z
N MET A 1 8.46 -19.29 16.92
CA MET A 1 7.59 -18.69 15.87
C MET A 1 7.49 -17.18 15.98
N THR A 2 7.35 -16.61 17.19
CA THR A 2 7.26 -15.15 17.42
C THR A 2 8.38 -14.35 16.76
N THR A 3 9.65 -14.71 16.96
CA THR A 3 10.79 -14.01 16.33
C THR A 3 10.70 -14.01 14.79
N THR A 4 10.37 -15.17 14.19
CA THR A 4 10.20 -15.31 12.74
C THR A 4 9.10 -14.40 12.21
N LEU A 5 7.92 -14.42 12.87
CA LEU A 5 6.80 -13.56 12.50
C LEU A 5 7.16 -12.08 12.60
N THR A 6 7.85 -11.67 13.67
CA THR A 6 8.29 -10.27 13.85
C THR A 6 9.26 -9.83 12.75
N VAL A 7 10.25 -10.66 12.40
CA VAL A 7 11.20 -10.37 11.32
C VAL A 7 10.48 -10.24 9.98
N LEU A 8 9.61 -11.20 9.64
CA LEU A 8 8.86 -11.19 8.38
C LEU A 8 7.86 -10.02 8.32
N ALA A 9 7.19 -9.70 9.42
CA ALA A 9 6.30 -8.54 9.53
C ALA A 9 7.08 -7.23 9.33
N THR A 10 8.29 -7.14 9.87
CA THR A 10 9.17 -5.98 9.67
C THR A 10 9.55 -5.82 8.21
N ILE A 11 9.98 -6.90 7.56
CA ILE A 11 10.34 -6.88 6.13
C ILE A 11 9.14 -6.50 5.27
N ALA A 12 7.98 -7.12 5.48
CA ALA A 12 6.75 -6.82 4.75
C ALA A 12 6.32 -5.36 4.93
N THR A 13 6.42 -4.84 6.16
CA THR A 13 6.15 -3.44 6.51
C THR A 13 7.06 -2.49 5.74
N LEU A 14 8.36 -2.76 5.71
CA LEU A 14 9.34 -1.92 5.01
C LEU A 14 9.06 -1.86 3.51
N PHE A 15 8.80 -3.01 2.87
CA PHE A 15 8.49 -3.04 1.44
C PHE A 15 7.14 -2.40 1.10
N ALA A 16 6.10 -2.70 1.88
CA ALA A 16 4.77 -2.13 1.67
C ALA A 16 4.76 -0.62 1.91
N GLY A 17 5.40 -0.15 2.99
CA GLY A 17 5.53 1.28 3.32
C GLY A 17 6.37 2.04 2.29
N TRP A 18 7.50 1.47 1.86
CA TRP A 18 8.32 2.06 0.79
C TRP A 18 7.54 2.20 -0.51
N ARG A 19 6.79 1.15 -0.90
CA ARG A 19 5.98 1.18 -2.11
C ARG A 19 4.83 2.19 -2.00
N ALA A 20 4.08 2.19 -0.91
CA ALA A 20 2.98 3.12 -0.68
C ALA A 20 3.49 4.56 -0.77
N THR A 21 4.62 4.88 -0.12
CA THR A 21 5.26 6.20 -0.20
C THR A 21 5.62 6.59 -1.64
N ARG A 22 6.21 5.67 -2.42
CA ARG A 22 6.52 5.94 -3.84
C ARG A 22 5.28 6.17 -4.67
N ARG A 23 4.23 5.39 -4.43
CA ARG A 23 2.98 5.49 -5.16
C ARG A 23 2.24 6.80 -4.84
N THR A 24 2.15 7.19 -3.58
CA THR A 24 1.62 8.48 -3.15
C THR A 24 2.40 9.63 -3.79
N ARG A 25 3.74 9.59 -3.73
CA ARG A 25 4.59 10.61 -4.37
C ARG A 25 4.32 10.70 -5.87
N PHE A 26 4.18 9.57 -6.56
CA PHE A 26 3.86 9.52 -7.97
C PHE A 26 2.51 10.21 -8.27
N PHE A 27 1.46 9.91 -7.52
CA PHE A 27 0.14 10.51 -7.76
C PHE A 27 0.08 12.00 -7.40
N LEU A 28 0.75 12.42 -6.33
CA LEU A 28 0.93 13.84 -6.01
C LEU A 28 1.68 14.57 -7.14
N HIS A 29 2.67 13.90 -7.76
CA HIS A 29 3.37 14.45 -8.90
C HIS A 29 2.48 14.61 -10.12
N ILE A 30 1.70 13.59 -10.47
CA ILE A 30 0.71 13.69 -11.56
C ILE A 30 -0.30 14.80 -11.28
N PHE A 31 -0.80 14.92 -10.05
CA PHE A 31 -1.73 15.98 -9.69
C PHE A 31 -1.11 17.38 -9.86
N GLN A 32 0.19 17.52 -9.55
CA GLN A 32 0.93 18.75 -9.84
C GLN A 32 1.07 19.02 -11.34
N LEU A 33 1.36 18.00 -12.14
CA LEU A 33 1.47 18.14 -13.61
C LEU A 33 0.14 18.53 -14.23
N GLU A 34 -0.97 18.02 -13.69
CA GLU A 34 -2.34 18.42 -14.06
C GLU A 34 -2.77 19.75 -13.43
N THR A 35 -1.82 20.56 -12.95
CA THR A 35 -2.04 21.91 -12.38
C THR A 35 -3.00 21.95 -11.19
N TYR A 36 -3.10 20.84 -10.46
CA TYR A 36 -4.03 20.65 -9.34
C TYR A 36 -5.51 20.81 -9.74
N LYS A 37 -5.84 20.56 -11.01
CA LYS A 37 -7.21 20.58 -11.50
C LYS A 37 -7.80 19.18 -11.40
N PHE A 38 -8.81 19.04 -10.54
CA PHE A 38 -9.40 17.75 -10.23
C PHE A 38 -10.02 17.07 -11.45
N ASP A 39 -10.67 17.82 -12.34
CA ASP A 39 -11.28 17.29 -13.57
C ASP A 39 -10.24 16.70 -14.53
N ARG A 40 -9.05 17.30 -14.63
CA ARG A 40 -7.95 16.79 -15.47
C ARG A 40 -7.29 15.58 -14.84
N TYR A 41 -7.08 15.64 -13.54
CA TYR A 41 -6.53 14.52 -12.78
C TYR A 41 -7.44 13.29 -12.80
N ALA A 42 -8.75 13.47 -12.60
CA ALA A 42 -9.72 12.39 -12.67
C ALA A 42 -9.77 11.73 -14.06
N ARG A 43 -9.71 12.53 -15.13
CA ARG A 43 -9.59 12.01 -16.50
C ARG A 43 -8.28 11.24 -16.71
N TRP A 44 -7.17 11.77 -16.22
CA TRP A 44 -5.89 11.06 -16.28
C TRP A 44 -5.96 9.72 -15.55
N LEU A 45 -6.58 9.68 -14.37
CA LEU A 45 -6.78 8.45 -13.60
C LEU A 45 -7.63 7.43 -14.36
N SER A 46 -8.74 7.85 -14.99
CA SER A 46 -9.60 6.95 -15.77
C SER A 46 -8.85 6.34 -16.96
N ASP A 47 -7.99 7.12 -17.61
CA ASP A 47 -7.20 6.66 -18.76
C ASP A 47 -6.07 5.71 -18.33
N HIS A 48 -5.66 5.76 -17.06
CA HIS A 48 -4.53 5.00 -16.51
C HIS A 48 -4.92 4.00 -15.42
N VAL A 49 -6.19 3.57 -15.36
CA VAL A 49 -6.66 2.66 -14.31
C VAL A 49 -5.82 1.39 -14.25
N ARG A 50 -5.62 0.70 -15.37
CA ARG A 50 -4.90 -0.59 -15.39
C ARG A 50 -3.37 -0.44 -15.39
N SER A 51 -2.86 0.72 -15.79
CA SER A 51 -1.42 0.95 -15.97
C SER A 51 -0.77 1.60 -14.75
N ALA A 52 -1.51 2.41 -13.99
CA ALA A 52 -0.99 3.17 -12.85
C ALA A 52 -1.80 2.99 -11.56
N VAL A 53 -3.12 3.02 -11.63
CA VAL A 53 -4.02 2.98 -10.46
C VAL A 53 -4.08 1.56 -9.88
N VAL A 54 -4.73 0.63 -10.56
CA VAL A 54 -4.86 -0.77 -10.15
C VAL A 54 -3.85 -1.62 -10.92
N ARG A 55 -2.72 -1.89 -10.26
CA ARG A 55 -1.72 -2.85 -10.71
C ARG A 55 -2.05 -4.29 -10.32
N LEU A 56 -1.46 -5.25 -11.06
CA LEU A 56 -1.53 -6.69 -10.79
C LEU A 56 -1.18 -7.05 -9.34
N SER A 57 -0.28 -6.31 -8.71
CA SER A 57 0.09 -6.54 -7.33
C SER A 57 -1.01 -6.25 -6.31
N HIS A 58 -2.00 -5.41 -6.62
CA HIS A 58 -3.20 -5.27 -5.77
C HIS A 58 -4.10 -6.48 -5.90
N VAL A 59 -4.26 -6.99 -7.12
CA VAL A 59 -5.03 -8.22 -7.37
C VAL A 59 -4.36 -9.39 -6.65
N ALA A 60 -3.03 -9.49 -6.73
CA ALA A 60 -2.25 -10.46 -5.98
C ALA A 60 -2.41 -10.26 -4.46
N GLY A 61 -2.29 -9.03 -3.95
CA GLY A 61 -2.48 -8.72 -2.52
C GLY A 61 -3.87 -9.09 -2.02
N ALA A 62 -4.92 -8.72 -2.75
CA ALA A 62 -6.30 -9.09 -2.43
C ALA A 62 -6.51 -10.61 -2.48
N GLY A 63 -5.96 -11.29 -3.49
CA GLY A 63 -5.98 -12.75 -3.60
C GLY A 63 -5.27 -13.43 -2.43
N LEU A 64 -4.10 -12.94 -2.03
CA LEU A 64 -3.35 -13.46 -0.88
C LEU A 64 -4.13 -13.28 0.43
N LEU A 65 -4.79 -12.13 0.63
CA LEU A 65 -5.67 -11.92 1.78
C LEU A 65 -6.86 -12.88 1.76
N GLY A 66 -7.51 -13.07 0.60
CA GLY A 66 -8.61 -14.04 0.47
C GLY A 66 -8.18 -15.47 0.77
N LEU A 67 -7.02 -15.89 0.27
CA LEU A 67 -6.43 -17.20 0.56
C LEU A 67 -6.05 -17.35 2.04
N ALA A 68 -5.50 -16.31 2.66
CA ALA A 68 -5.18 -16.32 4.09
C ALA A 68 -6.44 -16.41 4.94
N ALA A 69 -7.50 -15.66 4.61
CA ALA A 69 -8.79 -15.71 5.29
C ALA A 69 -9.38 -17.14 5.27
N ALA A 70 -9.34 -17.81 4.12
CA ALA A 70 -9.69 -19.22 4.03
C ALA A 70 -8.72 -20.11 4.83
N GLY A 71 -7.42 -19.87 4.72
CA GLY A 71 -6.37 -20.65 5.38
C GLY A 71 -6.48 -20.65 6.90
N PHE A 72 -6.83 -19.52 7.52
CA PHE A 72 -7.04 -19.42 8.96
C PHE A 72 -8.18 -20.31 9.48
N ALA A 73 -9.11 -20.74 8.63
CA ALA A 73 -10.18 -21.66 9.02
C ALA A 73 -9.73 -23.14 9.04
N PHE A 74 -8.65 -23.49 8.35
CA PHE A 74 -8.25 -24.89 8.11
C PHE A 74 -6.84 -25.24 8.60
N TYR A 75 -6.00 -24.24 8.88
CA TYR A 75 -4.60 -24.43 9.23
C TYR A 75 -4.20 -23.58 10.44
N ASP A 76 -3.09 -23.94 11.06
CA ASP A 76 -2.49 -23.17 12.15
C ASP A 76 -2.17 -21.72 11.72
N ALA A 77 -2.63 -20.76 12.52
CA ALA A 77 -2.58 -19.35 12.16
C ALA A 77 -1.15 -18.82 12.00
N ALA A 78 -0.18 -19.37 12.73
CA ALA A 78 1.19 -18.90 12.63
C ALA A 78 1.83 -19.34 11.29
N TRP A 79 1.52 -20.53 10.78
CA TRP A 79 1.96 -20.96 9.45
C TRP A 79 1.31 -20.15 8.32
N VAL A 80 0.01 -19.89 8.42
CA VAL A 80 -0.70 -19.05 7.44
C VAL A 80 -0.12 -17.64 7.44
N ALA A 81 0.14 -17.05 8.61
CA ALA A 81 0.75 -15.72 8.73
C ALA A 81 2.17 -15.66 8.15
N ILE A 82 3.01 -16.68 8.38
CA ILE A 82 4.35 -16.78 7.77
C ILE A 82 4.25 -16.78 6.24
N GLY A 83 3.40 -17.64 5.69
CA GLY A 83 3.21 -17.74 4.23
C GLY A 83 2.70 -16.42 3.65
N LEU A 84 1.72 -15.80 4.31
CA LEU A 84 1.16 -14.52 3.91
C LEU A 84 2.23 -13.42 3.89
N LEU A 85 3.05 -13.28 4.94
CA LEU A 85 4.09 -12.24 5.02
C LEU A 85 5.17 -12.39 3.93
N LEU A 86 5.59 -13.62 3.65
CA LEU A 86 6.56 -13.91 2.59
C LEU A 86 6.00 -13.55 1.22
N LEU A 87 4.81 -14.06 0.89
CA LEU A 87 4.18 -13.82 -0.41
C LEU A 87 3.79 -12.34 -0.58
N TRP A 88 3.39 -11.68 0.50
CA TRP A 88 3.11 -10.24 0.50
C TRP A 88 4.35 -9.44 0.10
N THR A 89 5.49 -9.75 0.71
CA THR A 89 6.76 -9.11 0.40
C THR A 89 7.07 -9.24 -1.09
N LEU A 90 6.93 -10.45 -1.66
CA LEU A 90 7.16 -10.71 -3.08
C LEU A 90 6.17 -9.96 -3.98
N ALA A 91 4.89 -9.87 -3.60
CA ALA A 91 3.89 -9.14 -4.37
C ALA A 91 4.14 -7.61 -4.37
N PHE A 92 4.76 -7.07 -3.31
CA PHE A 92 4.94 -5.63 -3.12
C PHE A 92 6.37 -5.11 -3.30
N ILE A 93 7.36 -5.97 -3.51
CA ILE A 93 8.77 -5.60 -3.71
C ILE A 93 9.02 -4.71 -4.94
N SER A 94 8.17 -4.78 -5.97
CA SER A 94 8.38 -4.07 -7.24
C SER A 94 7.63 -2.73 -7.32
N SER A 95 8.41 -1.64 -7.35
CA SER A 95 7.92 -0.27 -7.56
C SER A 95 8.41 0.37 -8.86
N ARG A 96 8.86 -0.41 -9.86
CA ARG A 96 9.54 0.09 -11.08
C ARG A 96 8.76 1.21 -11.79
N ARG A 97 7.43 1.09 -11.89
CA ARG A 97 6.57 2.10 -12.53
C ARG A 97 6.53 3.44 -11.79
N TYR A 98 6.71 3.42 -10.47
CA TYR A 98 6.64 4.62 -9.61
C TYR A 98 8.03 5.22 -9.35
N ARG A 99 9.04 4.84 -10.12
CA ARG A 99 10.40 5.39 -10.01
C ARG A 99 10.45 6.71 -10.79
N SER A 100 10.89 7.79 -10.14
CA SER A 100 10.92 9.15 -10.70
C SER A 100 11.94 9.36 -11.84
N THR A 101 12.59 8.30 -12.33
CA THR A 101 13.73 8.37 -13.26
C THR A 101 13.34 8.76 -14.69
N GLN A 102 12.09 9.15 -14.97
CA GLN A 102 11.63 9.51 -16.33
C GLN A 102 10.85 10.83 -16.40
N GLU A 103 10.87 11.68 -15.38
CA GLU A 103 10.05 12.89 -15.36
C GLU A 103 10.72 14.06 -16.09
N LYS A 104 10.06 14.60 -17.12
CA LYS A 104 10.49 15.82 -17.84
C LYS A 104 10.54 17.06 -16.92
N LYS A 105 9.80 17.05 -15.80
CA LYS A 105 9.81 18.07 -14.76
C LYS A 105 9.72 17.40 -13.39
N PRO A 106 10.62 17.71 -12.43
CA PRO A 106 10.59 17.08 -11.12
C PRO A 106 9.42 17.57 -10.26
N LEU A 107 8.97 16.74 -9.31
CA LEU A 107 8.05 17.14 -8.24
C LEU A 107 8.64 18.32 -7.44
N ALA A 108 7.89 19.42 -7.35
CA ALA A 108 8.33 20.61 -6.62
C ALA A 108 7.47 20.81 -5.37
N PHE A 109 8.11 20.75 -4.20
CA PHE A 109 7.48 20.96 -2.89
C PHE A 109 7.27 22.44 -2.59
N THR A 110 6.31 23.04 -3.30
CA THR A 110 5.76 24.36 -2.95
C THR A 110 4.95 24.29 -1.67
N ALA A 111 4.66 25.43 -1.02
CA ALA A 111 3.79 25.47 0.16
C ALA A 111 2.44 24.77 -0.06
N ARG A 112 1.85 24.88 -1.26
CA ARG A 112 0.63 24.15 -1.64
C ARG A 112 0.85 22.64 -1.65
N MET A 113 1.90 22.17 -2.31
CA MET A 113 2.21 20.73 -2.40
C MET A 113 2.58 20.14 -1.03
N THR A 114 3.27 20.90 -0.18
CA THR A 114 3.60 20.46 1.19
C THR A 114 2.35 20.23 2.01
N ARG A 115 1.40 21.18 2.03
CA ARG A 115 0.11 21.01 2.73
C ARG A 115 -0.65 19.79 2.21
N LEU A 116 -0.68 19.62 0.88
CA LEU A 116 -1.35 18.48 0.27
C LEU A 116 -0.67 17.15 0.65
N THR A 117 0.65 17.08 0.60
CA THR A 117 1.43 15.89 0.96
C THR A 117 1.17 15.50 2.42
N VAL A 118 1.12 16.48 3.33
CA VAL A 118 0.79 16.25 4.74
C VAL A 118 -0.63 15.73 4.88
N ALA A 119 -1.62 16.38 4.24
CA ALA A 119 -3.02 15.94 4.28
C ALA A 119 -3.19 14.51 3.74
N THR A 120 -2.63 14.21 2.57
CA THR A 120 -2.64 12.86 1.99
C THR A 120 -1.94 11.86 2.89
N GLY A 121 -0.81 12.24 3.50
CA GLY A 121 -0.10 11.40 4.47
C GLY A 121 -0.95 11.05 5.70
N LEU A 122 -1.67 12.02 6.26
CA LEU A 122 -2.58 11.80 7.39
C LEU A 122 -3.72 10.85 7.02
N VAL A 123 -4.35 11.05 5.86
CA VAL A 123 -5.41 10.16 5.36
C VAL A 123 -4.88 8.75 5.09
N ALA A 124 -3.69 8.63 4.49
CA ALA A 124 -3.05 7.36 4.18
C ALA A 124 -2.71 6.53 5.43
N ILE A 125 -2.43 7.18 6.56
CA ILE A 125 -2.13 6.51 7.84
C ILE A 125 -3.39 5.90 8.47
N LEU A 126 -4.60 6.44 8.22
CA LEU A 126 -5.83 5.97 8.86
C LEU A 126 -6.08 4.46 8.63
N PRO A 127 -6.14 3.93 7.39
CA PRO A 127 -6.34 2.50 7.17
C PRO A 127 -5.22 1.63 7.74
N LEU A 128 -3.97 2.13 7.74
CA LEU A 128 -2.83 1.44 8.38
C LEU A 128 -3.00 1.34 9.90
N GLY A 129 -3.34 2.46 10.54
CA GLY A 129 -3.56 2.53 11.98
C GLY A 129 -4.72 1.65 12.42
N LEU A 130 -5.84 1.68 11.68
CA LEU A 130 -7.00 0.82 11.94
C LEU A 130 -6.67 -0.66 11.76
N GLY A 131 -5.97 -1.02 10.68
CA GLY A 131 -5.54 -2.40 10.43
C GLY A 131 -4.57 -2.92 11.48
N ALA A 132 -3.60 -2.09 11.91
CA ALA A 132 -2.66 -2.41 12.98
C ALA A 132 -3.37 -2.55 14.34
N PHE A 133 -4.27 -1.63 14.67
CA PHE A 133 -5.06 -1.65 15.90
C PHE A 133 -5.92 -2.91 15.98
N TYR A 134 -6.69 -3.21 14.93
CA TYR A 134 -7.52 -4.41 14.90
C TYR A 134 -6.68 -5.69 14.92
N GLY A 135 -5.58 -5.72 14.16
CA GLY A 135 -4.65 -6.84 14.15
C GLY A 135 -4.04 -7.11 15.53
N TRP A 136 -3.66 -6.05 16.26
CA TRP A 136 -3.18 -6.17 17.63
C TRP A 136 -4.24 -6.73 18.58
N HIS A 137 -5.48 -6.25 18.47
CA HIS A 137 -6.60 -6.71 19.29
C HIS A 137 -7.03 -8.15 19.02
N THR A 138 -6.65 -8.72 17.87
CA THR A 138 -6.92 -10.13 17.56
C THR A 138 -6.17 -11.06 18.52
N GLY A 139 -5.01 -10.64 19.04
CA GLY A 139 -4.27 -11.39 20.07
C GLY A 139 -3.56 -12.67 19.58
N ASP A 140 -3.63 -12.97 18.28
CA ASP A 140 -3.03 -14.13 17.65
C ASP A 140 -2.39 -13.79 16.27
N PRO A 141 -1.67 -14.71 15.63
CA PRO A 141 -1.01 -14.47 14.34
C PRO A 141 -1.94 -14.09 13.17
N SER A 142 -3.25 -14.38 13.25
CA SER A 142 -4.22 -13.97 12.22
C SER A 142 -4.40 -12.46 12.17
N GLY A 143 -4.03 -11.73 13.23
CA GLY A 143 -3.97 -10.27 13.26
C GLY A 143 -3.14 -9.65 12.12
N VAL A 144 -2.18 -10.39 11.56
CA VAL A 144 -1.39 -9.97 10.38
C VAL A 144 -2.28 -9.67 9.17
N PHE A 145 -3.40 -10.39 9.01
CA PHE A 145 -4.35 -10.15 7.93
C PHE A 145 -4.85 -8.70 7.93
N TRP A 146 -5.31 -8.22 9.07
CA TRP A 146 -5.88 -6.88 9.22
C TRP A 146 -4.83 -5.80 9.01
N TYR A 147 -3.62 -6.04 9.49
CA TYR A 147 -2.50 -5.15 9.28
C TYR A 147 -2.14 -5.00 7.79
N LEU A 148 -2.05 -6.12 7.05
CA LEU A 148 -1.75 -6.10 5.62
C LEU A 148 -2.93 -5.58 4.77
N LEU A 149 -4.17 -5.81 5.21
CA LEU A 149 -5.35 -5.18 4.61
C LEU A 149 -5.27 -3.66 4.72
N GLY A 150 -4.85 -3.13 5.88
CA GLY A 150 -4.55 -1.71 6.06
C GLY A 150 -3.55 -1.19 5.02
N PHE A 151 -2.44 -1.91 4.80
CA PHE A 151 -1.47 -1.60 3.75
C PHE A 151 -2.07 -1.62 2.34
N LEU A 152 -2.92 -2.60 2.03
CA LEU A 152 -3.57 -2.70 0.71
C LEU A 152 -4.43 -1.48 0.43
N VAL A 153 -5.24 -1.10 1.42
CA VAL A 153 -6.15 0.06 1.34
C VAL A 153 -5.34 1.35 1.22
N THR A 154 -4.28 1.52 2.01
CA THR A 154 -3.37 2.68 1.88
C THR A 154 -2.73 2.76 0.51
N ASP A 155 -2.18 1.66 -0.02
CA ASP A 155 -1.56 1.66 -1.34
C ASP A 155 -2.63 1.98 -2.40
N LEU A 156 -3.78 1.29 -2.40
CA LEU A 156 -4.90 1.53 -3.32
C LEU A 156 -5.43 2.96 -3.28
N GLY A 157 -5.51 3.55 -2.09
CA GLY A 157 -5.97 4.92 -1.85
C GLY A 157 -4.94 6.01 -2.16
N ALA A 158 -3.71 5.67 -2.56
CA ALA A 158 -2.69 6.65 -2.93
C ALA A 158 -3.10 7.70 -4.00
N PRO A 159 -4.05 7.46 -4.93
CA PRO A 159 -4.55 8.48 -5.85
C PRO A 159 -5.53 9.51 -5.22
N LEU A 160 -5.94 9.33 -3.96
CA LEU A 160 -6.94 10.18 -3.29
C LEU A 160 -6.32 11.40 -2.59
#